data_AF-A0A7V2YZ89-F1
#
_entry.id   AF-A0A7V2YZ89-F1
#
_cell.length_a   1.000
_cell.length_b   1.000
_cell.length_c   1.000
_cell.angle_alpha   90.00
_cell.angle_beta   90.00
_cell.angle_gamma   90.00
#
_symmetry.space_group_name_H-M   'P 1'
#
loop_
_entity.id
_entity.type
_entity.pdbx_description
1 polymer ?
#
loop_
_entity_poly.entity_id
_entity_poly.type
_entity_poly.pdbx_seq_one_letter_code
_entity_poly.pdbx_strand_id
1 'polypeptide(L)' 'MSTKFQSEFALGDDEWAEWRQLTPQERWIESCKLWEVYLAYGGSLDPEPDSQSPFDFPELQRAVSANGRSGVRFIRRGGV' A
#
# COMPACT_ATOMS: atom_id res chain seq x y z
N MET A 1 -5.77 -9.45 -33.62
CA MET A 1 -6.39 -9.79 -32.31
C MET A 1 -5.51 -9.21 -31.21
N SER A 2 -5.81 -8.01 -30.68
CA SER A 2 -5.39 -7.60 -29.32
C SER A 2 -5.97 -6.26 -28.84
N THR A 3 -7.15 -5.85 -29.33
CA THR A 3 -7.85 -4.66 -28.82
C THR A 3 -8.63 -4.91 -27.53
N LYS A 4 -8.65 -6.17 -27.04
CA LYS A 4 -9.39 -6.56 -25.82
C LYS A 4 -8.65 -6.27 -24.51
N PHE A 5 -7.33 -6.01 -24.54
CA PHE A 5 -6.56 -5.71 -23.32
C PHE A 5 -6.61 -4.22 -22.93
N GLN A 6 -6.87 -3.33 -23.90
CA GLN A 6 -7.00 -1.89 -23.62
C GLN A 6 -8.41 -1.51 -23.14
N SER A 7 -9.42 -2.35 -23.39
CA SER A 7 -10.82 -2.03 -23.08
C SER A 7 -11.20 -2.21 -21.60
N GLU A 8 -10.46 -3.00 -20.82
CA GLU A 8 -10.82 -3.30 -19.43
C GLU A 8 -10.40 -2.18 -18.46
N PHE A 9 -9.29 -1.48 -18.74
CA PHE A 9 -8.89 -0.27 -18.00
C PHE A 9 -9.72 0.97 -18.38
N ALA A 10 -10.32 0.98 -19.57
CA ALA A 10 -11.12 2.11 -20.05
C ALA A 10 -12.47 2.26 -19.33
N LEU A 11 -13.03 1.17 -18.77
CA LEU A 11 -14.23 1.22 -17.93
C LEU A 11 -13.95 1.90 -16.58
N GLY A 12 -12.73 1.77 -16.06
CA GLY A 12 -12.29 2.44 -14.84
C GLY A 12 -11.96 3.93 -15.01
N ASP A 13 -11.99 4.48 -16.23
CA ASP A 13 -11.68 5.90 -16.40
C ASP A 13 -12.84 6.82 -15.96
N ASP A 14 -14.09 6.38 -16.09
CA ASP A 14 -15.24 7.20 -15.70
C ASP A 14 -15.52 7.10 -14.20
N GLU A 15 -15.46 5.87 -13.63
CA GLU A 15 -15.70 5.62 -12.21
C GLU A 15 -14.71 6.35 -11.28
N TRP A 16 -13.49 6.61 -11.78
CA TRP A 16 -12.43 7.29 -11.03
C TRP A 16 -12.25 8.76 -11.43
N ALA A 17 -13.09 9.27 -12.35
CA ALA A 17 -13.00 10.65 -12.81
C ALA A 17 -13.14 11.64 -11.64
N GLU A 18 -14.12 11.41 -10.76
CA GLU A 18 -14.36 12.25 -9.57
C GLU A 18 -13.14 12.24 -8.62
N TRP A 19 -12.55 11.06 -8.38
CA TRP A 19 -11.39 10.91 -7.49
C TRP A 19 -10.13 11.63 -8.00
N ARG A 20 -9.98 11.72 -9.32
CA ARG A 20 -8.88 12.44 -9.97
C ARG A 20 -9.04 13.95 -9.95
N GLN A 21 -10.28 14.44 -9.88
CA GLN A 21 -10.58 15.87 -9.76
C GLN A 21 -10.29 16.41 -8.35
N LEU A 22 -10.33 15.56 -7.32
CA LEU A 22 -9.99 15.94 -5.95
C LEU A 22 -8.54 16.43 -5.83
N THR A 23 -8.34 17.46 -5.03
CA THR A 23 -7.01 17.87 -4.57
C THR A 23 -6.39 16.76 -3.71
N PRO A 24 -5.04 16.75 -3.54
CA PRO A 24 -4.39 15.78 -2.66
C PRO A 24 -4.95 15.77 -1.24
N GLN A 25 -5.32 16.94 -0.70
CA GLN A 25 -5.89 17.07 0.65
C GLN A 25 -7.30 16.48 0.73
N GLU A 26 -8.17 16.78 -0.23
CA GLU A 26 -9.53 16.22 -0.27
C GLU A 26 -9.48 14.70 -0.45
N ARG A 27 -8.64 14.22 -1.38
CA ARG A 27 -8.46 12.79 -1.60
C ARG A 27 -7.97 12.07 -0.34
N TRP A 28 -7.09 12.70 0.44
CA TRP A 28 -6.65 12.16 1.72
C TRP A 28 -7.82 12.02 2.71
N ILE A 29 -8.67 13.04 2.83
CA ILE A 29 -9.85 13.00 3.70
C ILE A 29 -10.80 11.88 3.28
N GLU A 30 -11.09 11.75 1.98
CA GLU A 30 -11.97 10.69 1.50
C GLU A 30 -11.37 9.29 1.69
N SER A 31 -10.05 9.13 1.51
CA SER A 31 -9.34 7.89 1.86
C SER A 31 -9.47 7.53 3.34
N CYS A 32 -9.40 8.51 4.25
CA CYS A 32 -9.59 8.27 5.67
C CYS A 32 -10.99 7.70 5.99
N LYS A 33 -12.05 8.20 5.32
CA LYS A 33 -13.41 7.67 5.49
C LYS A 33 -13.49 6.21 5.04
N LEU A 34 -12.84 5.87 3.93
CA LEU A 34 -12.78 4.49 3.44
C LEU A 34 -12.06 3.56 4.43
N TRP A 35 -11.01 4.04 5.10
CA TRP A 35 -10.33 3.26 6.13
C TRP A 35 -11.20 2.99 7.35
N GLU A 36 -12.01 3.96 7.79
CA GLU A 36 -12.97 3.74 8.89
C GLU A 36 -13.96 2.62 8.54
N VAL A 37 -14.47 2.63 7.30
CA VAL A 37 -15.36 1.58 6.79
C VAL A 37 -14.65 0.22 6.72
N TYR A 38 -13.43 0.18 6.20
CA TYR A 38 -12.62 -1.04 6.14
C TYR A 38 -12.41 -1.66 7.52
N LEU A 39 -12.06 -0.84 8.51
CA LEU A 39 -11.89 -1.28 9.90
C LEU A 39 -13.22 -1.74 10.52
N ALA A 40 -14.32 -1.03 10.25
CA ALA A 40 -15.65 -1.41 10.74
C ALA A 40 -16.10 -2.79 10.22
N TYR A 41 -15.67 -3.17 9.02
CA TYR A 41 -15.90 -4.50 8.45
C TYR A 41 -14.92 -5.58 8.95
N GLY A 42 -14.06 -5.27 9.92
CA GLY A 42 -13.08 -6.21 10.48
C GLY A 42 -11.79 -6.30 9.65
N GLY A 43 -11.54 -5.34 8.76
CA GLY A 43 -10.27 -5.20 8.07
C GLY A 43 -9.11 -4.97 9.04
N SER A 44 -7.92 -5.44 8.66
CA SER A 44 -6.69 -5.26 9.42
C SER A 44 -5.72 -4.38 8.65
N LEU A 45 -5.15 -3.38 9.32
CA LEU A 45 -4.06 -2.57 8.76
C LEU A 45 -2.69 -3.24 8.90
N ASP A 46 -2.63 -4.41 9.52
CA ASP A 46 -1.44 -5.26 9.51
C ASP A 46 -1.45 -6.07 8.21
N PRO A 47 -0.59 -5.76 7.23
CA PRO A 47 -0.57 -6.52 5.98
C PRO A 47 -0.12 -7.94 6.28
N GLU A 48 -0.92 -8.92 5.88
CA GLU A 48 -0.42 -10.29 5.80
C GLU A 48 0.77 -10.31 4.84
N PRO A 49 1.89 -10.96 5.18
CA PRO A 49 3.02 -11.05 4.26
C PRO A 49 2.55 -11.68 2.94
N ASP A 50 2.90 -11.03 1.82
CA ASP A 50 2.56 -11.54 0.50
C ASP A 50 3.29 -12.86 0.24
N SER A 51 2.56 -13.97 0.39
CA SER A 51 3.08 -15.32 0.17
C SER A 51 3.59 -15.60 -1.24
N GLN A 52 3.25 -14.74 -2.20
CA GLN A 52 3.71 -14.85 -3.59
C GLN A 52 4.90 -13.94 -3.87
N SER A 53 5.37 -13.19 -2.88
CA SER A 53 6.56 -12.37 -3.01
C SER A 53 7.79 -13.25 -3.20
N PRO A 54 8.65 -12.97 -4.20
CA PRO A 54 9.96 -13.60 -4.31
C PRO A 54 10.87 -13.40 -3.09
N PHE A 55 10.47 -12.51 -2.17
CA PHE A 55 11.16 -12.20 -0.93
C PHE A 55 10.44 -12.72 0.32
N ASP A 56 9.37 -13.52 0.17
CA ASP A 56 8.71 -14.17 1.31
C ASP A 56 9.50 -15.41 1.75
N PHE A 57 10.46 -15.17 2.65
CA PHE A 57 11.22 -16.22 3.32
C PHE A 57 10.70 -16.33 4.76
N PRO A 58 9.91 -17.38 5.11
CA PRO A 58 9.35 -17.54 6.44
C PRO A 58 10.40 -17.51 7.55
N GLU A 59 11.63 -17.97 7.28
CA GLU A 59 12.74 -17.99 8.23
C GLU A 59 13.30 -16.60 8.53
N LEU A 60 13.02 -15.62 7.67
CA LEU A 60 13.44 -14.21 7.83
C LEU A 60 12.33 -13.32 8.39
N GLN A 61 11.11 -13.85 8.53
CA GLN A 61 10.00 -13.13 9.14
C GLN A 61 10.31 -12.87 10.63
N ARG A 62 10.17 -11.62 11.05
CA ARG A 62 10.39 -11.19 12.44
C ARG A 62 9.27 -10.25 12.85
N ALA A 63 8.91 -10.22 14.13
CA ALA A 63 7.99 -9.22 14.66
C ALA A 63 8.64 -7.83 14.50
N VAL A 64 8.12 -7.02 13.56
CA VAL A 64 8.51 -5.63 13.36
C VAL A 64 7.37 -4.75 13.83
N SER A 65 7.68 -3.62 14.47
CA SER A 65 6.66 -2.60 14.71
C SER A 65 6.06 -2.15 13.37
N ALA A 66 4.74 -2.06 13.25
CA ALA A 66 4.05 -1.57 12.04
C ALA A 66 4.64 -0.25 11.50
N ASN A 67 5.19 0.57 12.40
CA ASN A 67 5.75 1.90 12.10
C ASN A 67 7.19 1.85 11.55
N GLY A 68 7.73 0.67 11.21
CA GLY A 68 9.05 0.49 10.58
C GLY A 68 10.22 1.11 11.35
N ARG A 69 10.06 1.49 12.63
CA ARG A 69 11.02 2.34 13.33
C ARG A 69 12.28 1.56 13.71
N SER A 70 13.23 1.63 12.77
CA SER A 70 14.67 1.79 12.92
C SER A 70 15.30 1.06 14.12
N GLY A 71 15.68 -0.20 13.90
CA GLY A 71 16.87 -0.71 14.57
C GLY A 71 18.03 0.22 14.22
N VAL A 72 18.55 0.94 15.21
CA VAL A 72 19.68 1.88 15.06
C VAL A 72 20.83 1.15 14.37
N ARG A 73 21.09 1.48 13.09
CA ARG A 73 22.26 0.97 12.38
C ARG A 73 23.46 1.82 12.77
N PHE A 74 24.34 1.27 13.61
CA PHE A 74 25.63 1.89 13.90
C PHE A 74 26.49 1.91 12.64
N ILE A 75 26.62 3.07 12.00
CA ILE A 75 27.59 3.29 10.91
C ILE A 75 28.97 3.42 11.57
N ARG A 76 29.87 2.46 11.35
CA ARG A 76 31.28 2.63 11.72
C ARG A 76 31.88 3.68 10.79
N ARG A 77 32.27 4.85 11.32
CA ARG A 77 33.10 5.81 10.58
C ARG A 77 34.47 5.17 10.33
N GLY A 78 34.68 4.67 9.12
CA GLY A 78 36.03 4.44 8.60
C GLY A 78 36.66 5.80 8.28
N GLY A 79 37.84 6.06 8.82
CA GLY A 79 38.56 7.33 8.64
C GLY A 79 38.92 7.59 7.17
N VAL A 80 38.95 8.88 6.82
CA VAL A 80 39.53 9.41 5.58
C VAL A 80 41.03 9.18 5.55
#